data_AF-A0A7K4Y781-F1
#
_entry.id   AF-A0A7K4Y781-F1
#
_cell.length_a   1.000
_cell.length_b   1.000
_cell.length_c   1.000
_cell.angle_alpha   90.00
_cell.angle_beta   90.00
_cell.angle_gamma   90.00
#
_symmetry.space_group_name_H-M   'P 1'
#
loop_
_entity.id
_entity.type
_entity.pdbx_description
1 polymer ?
#
loop_
_entity_poly.entity_id
_entity_poly.type
_entity_poly.pdbx_seq_one_letter_code
_entity_poly.pdbx_strand_id
1 'polypeptide(L)'
;EGAELATGGSRRGIVVSTLAEARFFAAGGFDDILYAYPLPGARLEDCAALAQQLQAFQVLLDTPQALALLRQHPLPPGKRWLVWLKLDCGNGRAGVRPTDPGAMALARAIVEEAPEEVTLVGVYAHCG
;
A
#
# COMPACT_ATOMS: atom_id res chain seq x y z
N GLU A 1 21.42 0.10 -9.66
CA GLU A 1 22.48 0.28 -8.66
C GLU A 1 22.04 1.09 -7.43
N GLY A 2 21.46 2.30 -7.56
CA GLY A 2 21.07 3.11 -6.40
C GLY A 2 20.19 2.40 -5.34
N ALA A 3 19.13 1.72 -5.75
CA ALA A 3 18.28 0.95 -4.83
C ALA A 3 18.98 -0.28 -4.23
N GLU A 4 19.96 -0.86 -4.93
CA GLU A 4 20.74 -2.00 -4.42
C GLU A 4 21.70 -1.55 -3.32
N LEU A 5 22.35 -0.40 -3.50
CA LEU A 5 23.15 0.25 -2.45
C LEU A 5 22.27 0.62 -1.25
N ALA A 6 21.12 1.25 -1.48
CA ALA A 6 20.22 1.68 -0.40
C ALA A 6 19.67 0.51 0.43
N THR A 7 19.51 -0.66 -0.18
CA THR A 7 19.02 -1.89 0.48
C THR A 7 20.14 -2.81 0.96
N GLY A 8 21.42 -2.39 0.86
CA GLY A 8 22.57 -3.20 1.26
C GLY A 8 22.67 -4.53 0.50
N GLY A 9 22.23 -4.56 -0.76
CA GLY A 9 22.22 -5.75 -1.61
C GLY A 9 21.04 -6.69 -1.39
N SER A 10 20.18 -6.46 -0.39
CA SER A 10 19.05 -7.35 -0.10
C SER A 10 17.95 -7.32 -1.15
N ARG A 11 17.83 -6.19 -1.87
CA ARG A 11 16.74 -5.90 -2.83
C ARG A 11 15.35 -6.03 -2.19
N ARG A 12 15.22 -5.73 -0.90
CA ARG A 12 13.94 -5.71 -0.18
C ARG A 12 13.74 -4.41 0.58
N GLY A 13 12.48 -4.06 0.84
CA GLY A 13 12.12 -2.95 1.70
C GLY A 13 12.32 -1.60 1.02
N ILE A 14 11.64 -1.40 -0.11
CA ILE A 14 11.70 -0.15 -0.86
C ILE A 14 10.34 0.52 -0.95
N VAL A 15 10.38 1.84 -1.11
CA VAL A 15 9.19 2.66 -1.36
C VAL A 15 9.29 3.24 -2.76
N VAL A 16 8.21 3.13 -3.53
CA VAL A 16 8.11 3.63 -4.90
C VAL A 16 6.95 4.62 -5.01
N SER A 17 7.08 5.56 -5.95
CA SER A 17 6.12 6.64 -6.19
C SER A 17 5.21 6.40 -7.39
N THR A 18 5.56 5.42 -8.25
CA THR A 18 4.77 5.04 -9.42
C THR A 18 4.68 3.52 -9.61
N LEU A 19 3.64 3.06 -10.31
CA LEU A 19 3.53 1.66 -10.74
C LEU A 19 4.59 1.27 -11.79
N ALA A 20 5.13 2.26 -12.52
CA ALA A 20 6.25 2.01 -13.43
C ALA A 20 7.51 1.61 -12.66
N GLU A 21 7.84 2.33 -11.59
CA GLU A 21 8.92 1.97 -10.67
C GLU A 21 8.67 0.63 -10.00
N ALA A 22 7.44 0.38 -9.50
CA ALA A 22 7.09 -0.89 -8.89
C ALA A 22 7.37 -2.08 -9.84
N ARG A 23 6.91 -1.99 -11.09
CA ARG A 23 7.18 -3.00 -12.12
C ARG A 23 8.66 -3.13 -12.45
N PHE A 24 9.37 -2.01 -12.56
CA PHE A 24 10.80 -1.99 -12.85
C PHE A 24 11.60 -2.73 -11.76
N PHE A 25 11.34 -2.41 -10.48
CA PHE A 25 12.03 -3.05 -9.37
C PHE A 25 11.62 -4.52 -9.20
N ALA A 26 10.33 -4.85 -9.36
CA ALA A 26 9.85 -6.23 -9.34
C ALA A 26 10.54 -7.08 -10.42
N ALA A 27 10.67 -6.57 -11.65
CA ALA A 27 11.40 -7.24 -12.73
C ALA A 27 12.92 -7.34 -12.45
N GLY A 28 13.48 -6.39 -11.69
CA GLY A 28 14.86 -6.41 -11.20
C GLY A 28 15.11 -7.35 -10.00
N GLY A 29 14.10 -8.12 -9.59
CA GLY A 29 14.20 -9.08 -8.48
C GLY A 29 14.05 -8.45 -7.09
N PHE A 30 13.50 -7.24 -6.99
CA PHE A 30 13.11 -6.66 -5.71
C PHE A 30 11.77 -7.23 -5.24
N ASP A 31 11.62 -7.33 -3.92
CA ASP A 31 10.37 -7.66 -3.24
C ASP A 31 10.19 -6.70 -2.04
N ASP A 32 9.11 -6.83 -1.29
CA ASP A 32 8.77 -5.91 -0.20
C ASP A 32 8.77 -4.44 -0.68
N ILE A 33 7.81 -4.17 -1.56
CA ILE A 33 7.66 -2.91 -2.29
C ILE A 33 6.39 -2.21 -1.83
N LEU A 34 6.55 -1.03 -1.22
CA LEU A 34 5.44 -0.15 -0.89
C LEU A 34 5.21 0.88 -2.00
N TYR A 35 4.05 0.84 -2.63
CA TYR A 35 3.58 1.91 -3.52
C TYR A 35 3.00 3.06 -2.68
N ALA A 36 3.82 4.08 -2.40
CA ALA A 36 3.50 5.19 -1.51
C ALA A 36 2.72 6.32 -2.21
N TYR A 37 1.63 5.96 -2.87
CA TYR A 37 0.72 6.89 -3.56
C TYR A 37 -0.74 6.52 -3.27
N PRO A 38 -1.69 7.48 -3.29
CA PRO A 38 -3.12 7.17 -3.16
C PRO A 38 -3.55 6.09 -4.17
N LEU A 39 -4.26 5.07 -3.69
CA LEU A 39 -4.68 3.93 -4.50
C LEU A 39 -5.47 4.40 -5.75
N PRO A 40 -4.92 4.23 -6.97
CA PRO A 40 -5.58 4.67 -8.19
C PRO A 40 -6.59 3.62 -8.66
N GLY A 41 -7.88 3.89 -8.53
CA GLY A 41 -8.90 2.89 -8.89
C GLY A 41 -8.84 2.42 -10.34
N ALA A 42 -8.47 3.31 -11.27
CA ALA A 42 -8.28 2.99 -12.69
C ALA A 42 -7.08 2.07 -12.99
N ARG A 43 -6.19 1.81 -12.01
CA ARG A 43 -4.98 0.98 -12.16
C ARG A 43 -4.94 -0.14 -11.13
N LEU A 44 -6.08 -0.51 -10.56
CA LEU A 44 -6.13 -1.53 -9.53
C LEU A 44 -5.72 -2.92 -10.05
N GLU A 45 -6.01 -3.24 -11.31
CA GLU A 45 -5.56 -4.48 -11.94
C GLU A 45 -4.03 -4.57 -11.99
N ASP A 46 -3.34 -3.47 -12.27
CA ASP A 46 -1.87 -3.42 -12.22
C ASP A 46 -1.36 -3.68 -10.79
N CYS A 47 -2.02 -3.09 -9.79
CA CYS A 47 -1.71 -3.34 -8.38
C CYS A 47 -1.92 -4.81 -8.01
N ALA A 48 -3.01 -5.42 -8.49
CA ALA A 48 -3.34 -6.81 -8.21
C ALA A 48 -2.33 -7.75 -8.86
N ALA A 49 -1.91 -7.48 -10.10
CA ALA A 49 -0.86 -8.24 -10.78
C ALA A 49 0.47 -8.19 -10.00
N LEU A 50 0.87 -7.02 -9.50
CA LEU A 50 2.06 -6.89 -8.65
C LEU A 50 1.89 -7.62 -7.31
N ALA A 51 0.72 -7.53 -6.67
CA ALA A 51 0.42 -8.26 -5.45
C ALA A 51 0.39 -9.78 -5.64
N GLN A 52 0.01 -10.27 -6.82
CA GLN A 52 0.08 -11.68 -7.19
C GLN A 52 1.52 -12.14 -7.44
N GLN A 53 2.35 -11.28 -8.05
CA GLN A 53 3.74 -11.61 -8.36
C GLN A 53 4.65 -11.58 -7.13
N LEU A 54 4.57 -10.54 -6.30
CA LEU A 54 5.50 -10.28 -5.19
C LEU A 54 5.06 -10.96 -3.90
N GLN A 55 6.00 -11.28 -3.00
CA GLN A 55 5.65 -11.77 -1.66
C GLN A 55 5.00 -10.66 -0.83
N ALA A 56 5.48 -9.42 -0.97
CA ALA A 56 4.94 -8.26 -0.28
C ALA A 56 4.87 -7.04 -1.22
N PHE A 57 3.75 -6.90 -1.93
CA PHE A 57 3.37 -5.63 -2.55
C PHE A 57 2.37 -4.91 -1.64
N GLN A 58 2.69 -3.67 -1.27
CA GLN A 58 1.95 -2.92 -0.27
C GLN A 58 1.42 -1.62 -0.86
N VAL A 59 0.23 -1.18 -0.44
CA VAL A 59 -0.44 0.02 -0.96
C VAL A 59 -0.87 0.96 0.16
N LEU A 60 -1.06 2.24 -0.16
CA LEU A 60 -1.63 3.23 0.76
C LEU A 60 -3.13 3.42 0.50
N LEU A 61 -3.88 3.67 1.56
CA LEU A 61 -5.23 4.20 1.49
C LEU A 61 -5.51 5.18 2.63
N ASP A 62 -6.46 6.08 2.41
CA ASP A 62 -6.91 7.10 3.36
C ASP A 62 -8.42 7.37 3.27
N THR A 63 -9.16 6.55 2.53
CA THR A 63 -10.62 6.69 2.39
C THR A 63 -11.35 5.35 2.51
N PRO A 64 -12.58 5.33 3.05
CA PRO A 64 -13.43 4.14 3.03
C PRO A 64 -13.72 3.63 1.61
N GLN A 65 -13.81 4.52 0.62
CA GLN A 65 -14.04 4.15 -0.78
C GLN A 65 -12.88 3.34 -1.35
N ALA A 66 -11.63 3.69 -1.01
CA ALA A 66 -10.46 2.92 -1.40
C ALA A 66 -10.47 1.52 -0.75
N LEU A 67 -10.88 1.40 0.52
CA LEU A 67 -11.04 0.10 1.17
C LEU A 67 -12.12 -0.75 0.47
N ALA A 68 -13.29 -0.17 0.20
CA ALA A 68 -14.37 -0.86 -0.52
C ALA A 68 -13.91 -1.35 -1.90
N LEU A 69 -13.10 -0.55 -2.60
CA LEU A 69 -12.55 -0.92 -3.89
C LEU A 69 -11.60 -2.12 -3.78
N LEU A 70 -10.73 -2.19 -2.78
CA LEU A 70 -9.86 -3.36 -2.56
C LEU A 70 -10.68 -4.64 -2.31
N ARG A 71 -11.76 -4.54 -1.53
CA ARG A 71 -12.66 -5.68 -1.25
C ARG A 71 -13.41 -6.17 -2.49
N GLN A 72 -13.74 -5.27 -3.41
CA GLN A 72 -14.36 -5.64 -4.69
C GLN A 72 -13.38 -6.34 -5.65
N HIS A 73 -12.09 -6.29 -5.37
CA HIS A 73 -11.02 -6.89 -6.18
C HIS A 73 -10.14 -7.80 -5.32
N PRO A 74 -10.67 -8.95 -4.85
CA PRO A 74 -9.93 -9.86 -4.00
C PRO A 74 -8.71 -10.45 -4.73
N LEU A 75 -7.64 -10.70 -3.98
CA LEU A 75 -6.47 -11.40 -4.48
C LEU A 75 -6.70 -12.93 -4.48
N PRO A 76 -5.88 -13.71 -5.22
CA PRO A 76 -5.99 -15.17 -5.20
C PRO A 76 -5.82 -15.77 -3.80
N PRO A 77 -6.32 -17.00 -3.58
CA PRO A 77 -6.23 -17.68 -2.29
C PRO A 77 -4.81 -17.66 -1.71
N GLY A 78 -4.70 -17.36 -0.41
CA GLY A 78 -3.42 -17.25 0.29
C GLY A 78 -2.75 -15.87 0.20
N LYS A 79 -3.31 -14.92 -0.55
CA LYS A 79 -2.86 -13.53 -0.58
C LYS A 79 -3.92 -12.58 -0.04
N ARG A 80 -3.44 -11.47 0.54
CA ARG A 80 -4.23 -10.37 1.08
C ARG A 80 -3.63 -9.06 0.63
N TRP A 81 -4.48 -8.05 0.45
CA TRP A 81 -4.01 -6.69 0.25
C TRP A 81 -3.27 -6.22 1.50
N LEU A 82 -1.99 -5.90 1.35
CA LEU A 82 -1.17 -5.32 2.39
C LEU A 82 -1.35 -3.80 2.36
N VAL A 83 -2.08 -3.24 3.32
CA VAL A 83 -2.46 -1.83 3.29
C VAL A 83 -1.86 -1.06 4.44
N TRP A 84 -1.49 0.18 4.16
CA TRP A 84 -1.11 1.16 5.18
C TRP A 84 -2.13 2.29 5.18
N LEU A 85 -2.56 2.68 6.38
CA LEU A 85 -3.38 3.88 6.55
C LEU A 85 -2.49 5.12 6.45
N LYS A 86 -2.70 5.93 5.41
CA LYS A 86 -1.95 7.17 5.21
C LYS A 86 -2.46 8.25 6.16
N LEU A 87 -1.54 8.84 6.92
CA LEU A 87 -1.81 9.94 7.84
C LEU A 87 -1.33 11.28 7.25
N ASP A 88 -2.15 12.31 7.46
CA ASP A 88 -1.76 13.71 7.30
C ASP A 88 -1.43 14.29 8.69
N CYS A 89 -0.13 14.44 8.96
CA CYS A 89 0.39 15.03 10.19
C CYS A 89 0.74 16.51 10.04
N GLY A 90 0.13 17.22 9.08
CA GLY A 90 0.34 18.65 8.82
C GLY A 90 0.95 18.98 7.46
N ASN A 91 1.04 18.00 6.55
CA ASN A 91 1.55 18.20 5.19
C ASN A 91 0.45 18.73 4.24
N GLY A 92 -0.83 18.41 4.50
CA GLY A 92 -1.96 18.95 3.73
C GLY A 92 -2.07 18.42 2.30
N ARG A 93 -1.46 17.26 2.00
CA ARG A 93 -1.39 16.68 0.65
C ARG A 93 -2.30 15.46 0.47
N ALA A 94 -2.22 14.50 1.38
CA ALA A 94 -2.99 13.26 1.38
C ALA A 94 -2.93 12.63 2.78
N GLY A 95 -3.88 11.74 3.09
CA GLY A 95 -3.99 11.10 4.39
C GLY A 95 -5.13 11.65 5.23
N VAL A 96 -5.61 10.80 6.14
CA VAL A 96 -6.53 11.21 7.20
C VAL A 96 -5.74 11.89 8.31
N ARG A 97 -6.31 12.93 8.92
CA ARG A 97 -5.69 13.53 10.10
C ARG A 97 -5.81 12.57 11.29
N PRO A 98 -4.76 12.36 12.09
CA PRO A 98 -4.81 11.42 13.21
C PRO A 98 -5.79 11.83 14.32
N THR A 99 -6.14 13.12 14.41
CA THR A 99 -7.14 13.65 15.35
C THR A 99 -8.57 13.56 14.83
N ASP A 100 -8.76 13.17 13.56
CA ASP A 100 -10.08 12.98 12.98
C ASP A 100 -10.68 11.65 13.49
N PRO A 101 -11.88 11.64 14.08
CA PRO A 101 -12.56 10.40 14.46
C PRO A 101 -12.69 9.41 13.28
N GLY A 102 -12.78 9.91 12.05
CA GLY A 102 -12.82 9.11 10.83
C GLY A 102 -11.55 8.27 10.61
N ALA A 103 -10.39 8.71 11.09
CA ALA A 103 -9.14 7.96 10.97
C ALA A 103 -9.18 6.65 11.77
N MET A 104 -9.65 6.73 13.01
CA MET A 104 -9.82 5.54 13.87
C MET A 104 -10.91 4.61 13.33
N ALA A 105 -12.03 5.19 12.85
CA ALA A 105 -13.10 4.40 12.23
C ALA A 105 -12.59 3.63 11.00
N LEU A 106 -11.82 4.28 10.13
CA LEU A 106 -11.23 3.65 8.95
C LEU A 106 -10.20 2.58 9.34
N ALA A 107 -9.33 2.84 10.33
CA ALA A 107 -8.38 1.84 10.81
C ALA A 107 -9.08 0.56 11.31
N ARG A 108 -10.18 0.72 12.08
CA ARG A 108 -11.00 -0.42 12.53
C ARG A 108 -11.65 -1.14 11.36
N ALA A 109 -12.22 -0.42 10.40
CA ALA A 109 -12.84 -1.01 9.22
C ALA A 109 -11.86 -1.91 8.45
N ILE A 110 -10.62 -1.47 8.25
CA ILE A 110 -9.58 -2.27 7.58
C ILE A 110 -9.32 -3.59 8.32
N VAL A 111 -9.31 -3.57 9.65
CA VAL A 111 -9.00 -4.75 10.48
C VAL A 111 -10.19 -5.70 10.61
N GLU A 112 -11.40 -5.15 10.76
CA GLU A 112 -12.59 -5.92 11.17
C GLU A 112 -13.45 -6.37 9.99
N GLU A 113 -13.55 -5.59 8.90
CA GLU A 113 -14.56 -5.86 7.86
C GLU A 113 -14.17 -6.96 6.86
N ALA A 114 -12.87 -7.21 6.65
CA ALA A 114 -12.39 -8.18 5.67
C ALA A 114 -10.98 -8.73 5.99
N PRO A 115 -10.76 -9.35 7.17
CA PRO A 115 -9.45 -9.82 7.63
C PRO A 115 -8.82 -10.91 6.74
N GLU A 116 -9.65 -11.60 5.94
CA GLU A 116 -9.22 -12.62 4.97
C GLU A 116 -8.80 -12.02 3.62
N GLU A 117 -9.18 -10.77 3.32
CA GLU A 117 -8.90 -10.10 2.04
C GLU A 117 -7.87 -8.97 2.18
N VAL A 118 -7.88 -8.28 3.33
CA VAL A 118 -7.09 -7.08 3.59
C VAL A 118 -6.37 -7.22 4.93
N THR A 119 -5.15 -6.69 5.02
CA THR A 119 -4.36 -6.66 6.25
C THR A 119 -3.83 -5.25 6.47
N LEU A 120 -4.20 -4.63 7.60
CA LEU A 120 -3.57 -3.40 8.06
C LEU A 120 -2.13 -3.73 8.49
N VAL A 121 -1.16 -3.33 7.67
CA VAL A 121 0.27 -3.47 7.99
C VAL A 121 0.69 -2.43 9.03
N GLY A 122 0.18 -1.21 8.90
CA GLY A 122 0.50 -0.11 9.80
C GLY A 122 -0.04 1.23 9.33
N VAL A 123 0.55 2.30 9.87
CA VAL A 123 0.26 3.69 9.48
C VAL A 123 1.47 4.30 8.80
N TYR A 124 1.25 5.13 7.78
CA TYR A 124 2.31 5.79 7.02
C TYR A 124 2.13 7.31 7.07
N ALA A 125 3.15 8.05 7.49
CA ALA A 125 3.16 9.51 7.45
C ALA A 125 4.37 10.00 6.65
N HIS A 126 4.24 11.16 5.99
CA HIS A 126 5.37 11.81 5.33
C HIS A 126 5.32 13.30 5.61
N CYS A 127 6.35 13.79 6.30
CA CYS A 127 6.58 15.20 6.62
C CYS A 127 7.42 15.79 5.49
N GLY A 128 6.76 16.36 4.48
CA GLY A 128 7.38 16.83 3.24
C GLY A 128 8.46 17.89 3.42
#